data_AF-A0A2W6DSK9-F1
#
_entry.id   AF-A0A2W6DSK9-F1
#
_cell.length_a   1.000
_cell.length_b   1.000
_cell.length_c   1.000
_cell.angle_alpha   90.00
_cell.angle_beta   90.00
_cell.angle_gamma   90.00
#
_symmetry.space_group_name_H-M   'P 1'
#
loop_
_entity.id
_entity.type
_entity.pdbx_description
1 polymer ?
#
loop_
_entity_poly.entity_id
_entity_poly.type
_entity_poly.pdbx_seq_one_letter_code
_entity_poly.pdbx_strand_id
1 'polypeptide(L)'
;MLVDDARKIATAIEERLNASDCQGVKAKVKSDEMRPKTVPAGAGRPTFINYYIQIEDDTRMATLTLGQAAELLDDVGADWNPDRLFEAILAMDVPIASSGE
;
A
#
# COMPACT_ATOMS: atom_id res chain seq x y z
N MET A 1 16.61 -1.77 5.27
CA MET A 1 15.70 -1.35 6.34
C MET A 1 14.29 -1.18 5.79
N LEU A 2 14.06 -0.34 4.77
CA LEU A 2 12.74 -0.07 4.18
C LEU A 2 11.86 -1.28 3.79
N VAL A 3 12.42 -2.39 3.30
CA VAL A 3 11.63 -3.58 2.95
C VAL A 3 11.02 -4.29 4.17
N ASP A 4 11.72 -4.27 5.30
CA ASP A 4 11.28 -4.94 6.53
C ASP A 4 10.11 -4.16 7.15
N ASP A 5 10.22 -2.83 7.16
CA ASP A 5 9.15 -1.91 7.56
C ASP A 5 7.92 -2.07 6.66
N ALA A 6 8.10 -2.10 5.33
CA ALA A 6 7.00 -2.33 4.39
C ALA A 6 6.26 -3.63 4.66
N ARG A 7 7.02 -4.71 4.91
CA ARG A 7 6.44 -6.02 5.21
C ARG A 7 5.69 -6.03 6.53
N LYS A 8 6.24 -5.42 7.58
CA LYS A 8 5.56 -5.28 8.87
C LYS A 8 4.26 -4.50 8.76
N ILE A 9 4.27 -3.38 8.04
CA ILE A 9 3.07 -2.56 7.84
C ILE A 9 2.02 -3.34 7.04
N ALA A 10 2.39 -3.98 5.93
CA ALA A 10 1.46 -4.82 5.17
C ALA A 10 0.83 -5.93 6.02
N THR A 11 1.65 -6.67 6.76
CA THR A 11 1.16 -7.74 7.62
C THR A 11 0.23 -7.20 8.71
N ALA A 12 0.59 -6.11 9.38
CA ALA A 12 -0.25 -5.52 10.41
C ALA A 12 -1.59 -5.00 9.87
N ILE A 13 -1.58 -4.40 8.67
CA ILE A 13 -2.81 -3.99 7.98
C ILE A 13 -3.64 -5.22 7.62
N GLU A 14 -3.04 -6.25 7.03
CA GLU A 14 -3.74 -7.48 6.69
C GLU A 14 -4.38 -8.15 7.92
N GLU A 15 -3.65 -8.24 9.03
CA GLU A 15 -4.16 -8.78 10.29
C GLU A 15 -5.33 -7.95 10.84
N ARG A 16 -5.21 -6.61 10.80
CA ARG A 16 -6.29 -5.70 11.20
C ARG A 16 -7.52 -5.86 10.31
N LEU A 17 -7.33 -5.88 9.00
CA LEU A 17 -8.43 -6.05 8.03
C LEU A 17 -9.12 -7.41 8.21
N ASN A 18 -8.37 -8.49 8.49
CA ASN A 18 -8.94 -9.80 8.80
C ASN A 18 -9.67 -9.84 10.14
N ALA A 19 -9.27 -9.01 11.10
CA ALA A 19 -9.94 -8.87 12.39
C ALA A 19 -11.19 -7.97 12.34
N SER A 20 -11.35 -7.19 11.26
CA SER A 20 -12.50 -6.33 11.01
C SER A 20 -13.51 -6.97 10.04
N ASP A 21 -14.61 -6.29 9.76
CA ASP A 21 -15.62 -6.70 8.76
C ASP A 21 -15.14 -6.51 7.30
N CYS A 22 -13.85 -6.26 7.09
CA CYS A 22 -13.19 -6.15 5.78
C CYS A 22 -12.95 -7.52 5.12
N GLN A 23 -13.92 -8.44 5.18
CA GLN A 23 -13.81 -9.75 4.52
C GLN A 23 -13.63 -9.58 3.01
N GLY A 24 -12.51 -10.08 2.48
CA GLY A 24 -12.19 -10.03 1.05
C GLY A 24 -11.14 -8.98 0.67
N VAL A 25 -10.81 -8.05 1.56
CA VAL A 25 -9.72 -7.09 1.33
C VAL A 25 -8.37 -7.75 1.63
N LYS A 26 -7.39 -7.55 0.74
CA LYS A 26 -6.03 -8.05 0.90
C LYS A 26 -5.04 -6.88 0.89
N ALA A 27 -4.02 -6.96 1.74
CA ALA A 27 -2.94 -5.98 1.78
C ALA A 27 -1.61 -6.64 1.41
N LYS A 28 -0.97 -6.16 0.34
CA LYS A 28 0.27 -6.73 -0.21
C LYS A 28 1.37 -5.68 -0.28
N VAL A 29 2.62 -6.07 -0.08
CA VAL A 29 3.76 -5.18 -0.36
C VAL A 29 4.04 -5.16 -1.86
N LYS A 30 4.10 -3.97 -2.44
CA LYS A 30 4.53 -3.72 -3.81
C LYS A 30 5.85 -2.95 -3.80
N SER A 31 6.86 -3.45 -4.50
CA SER A 31 8.11 -2.72 -4.71
C SER A 31 8.19 -2.23 -6.16
N ASP A 32 8.45 -0.95 -6.35
CA ASP A 32 8.69 -0.34 -7.65
C ASP A 32 10.18 0.02 -7.78
N GLU A 33 10.86 -0.63 -8.73
CA GLU A 33 12.26 -0.34 -9.04
C GLU A 33 12.35 0.79 -10.08
N MET A 34 12.66 2.00 -9.61
CA MET A 34 12.92 3.12 -10.51
C MET A 34 14.40 3.17 -10.87
N ARG A 35 14.69 2.92 -12.15
CA ARG A 35 16.04 3.07 -12.72
C ARG A 35 16.13 4.40 -13.48
N PRO A 36 17.04 5.32 -13.12
CA PRO A 36 17.22 6.54 -13.89
C PRO A 36 17.69 6.20 -15.31
N LYS A 37 16.97 6.70 -16.33
CA LYS A 37 17.28 6.47 -17.75
C LYS A 37 18.62 7.08 -18.19
N THR A 38 19.11 8.09 -17.46
CA THR A 38 20.33 8.82 -17.80
C THR A 38 21.21 8.94 -16.56
N VAL A 39 22.33 8.23 -16.56
CA VAL A 39 23.43 8.46 -15.63
C VAL A 39 24.68 8.80 -16.44
N PRO A 40 25.47 9.82 -16.04
CA PRO A 40 26.74 10.11 -16.70
C PRO A 40 27.69 8.91 -16.58
N ALA A 41 28.44 8.65 -17.66
CA ALA A 41 29.38 7.54 -17.73
C ALA A 41 30.43 7.65 -16.60
N GLY A 42 30.47 6.66 -15.70
CA GLY A 42 31.45 6.58 -14.61
C GLY A 42 30.86 6.57 -13.19
N ALA A 43 29.60 6.97 -13.01
CA ALA A 43 28.90 6.81 -11.73
C ALA A 43 28.11 5.50 -11.72
N GLY A 44 28.28 4.68 -10.67
CA GLY A 44 27.44 3.50 -10.46
C GLY A 44 25.96 3.89 -10.52
N ARG A 45 25.15 3.15 -11.28
CA ARG A 45 23.70 3.41 -11.41
C ARG A 45 23.04 3.21 -10.05
N PRO A 46 22.54 4.25 -9.36
CA PRO A 46 21.72 4.03 -8.18
C PRO A 46 20.39 3.40 -8.63
N THR A 47 20.04 2.26 -8.06
CA THR A 47 18.69 1.70 -8.16
C THR A 47 17.87 2.27 -7.01
N PHE A 48 16.82 3.01 -7.31
CA PHE A 48 15.88 3.46 -6.29
C PHE A 48 14.75 2.44 -6.20
N ILE A 49 14.59 1.84 -5.02
CA ILE A 49 13.51 0.90 -4.75
C ILE A 49 12.50 1.63 -3.87
N ASN A 50 11.32 1.90 -4.41
CA ASN A 50 10.21 2.44 -3.65
C ASN A 50 9.32 1.31 -3.17
N TYR A 51 8.91 1.34 -1.91
CA TYR A 51 7.98 0.36 -1.35
C TYR A 51 6.62 1.01 -1.13
N TYR A 52 5.59 0.29 -1.52
CA TYR A 52 4.19 0.68 -1.43
C TYR A 52 3.39 -0.47 -0.82
N ILE A 53 2.25 -0.14 -0.22
CA ILE A 53 1.28 -1.11 0.27
C ILE A 53 0.07 -1.07 -0.65
N GLN A 54 -0.21 -2.19 -1.29
CA GLN A 54 -1.32 -2.34 -2.22
C GLN A 54 -2.49 -2.98 -1.48
N ILE A 55 -3.59 -2.25 -1.37
CA ILE A 55 -4.83 -2.72 -0.76
C ILE A 55 -5.82 -2.97 -1.89
N GLU A 56 -6.28 -4.20 -2.03
CA GLU A 56 -7.23 -4.60 -3.07
C GLU A 56 -8.42 -5.32 -2.46
N ASP A 57 -9.61 -5.05 -2.98
CA ASP A 57 -10.80 -5.90 -2.85
C ASP A 57 -11.13 -6.54 -4.21
N ASP A 58 -12.26 -7.23 -4.30
CA ASP A 58 -12.75 -7.85 -5.53
C ASP A 58 -12.94 -6.83 -6.68
N THR A 59 -13.23 -5.58 -6.35
CA THR A 59 -13.64 -4.52 -7.29
C THR A 59 -12.70 -3.32 -7.37
N ARG A 60 -11.91 -3.05 -6.32
CA ARG A 60 -11.07 -1.84 -6.22
C ARG A 60 -9.65 -2.17 -5.78
N MET A 61 -8.73 -1.31 -6.17
CA MET A 61 -7.31 -1.42 -5.85
C MET A 61 -6.74 -0.05 -5.54
N ALA A 62 -6.11 0.10 -4.39
CA ALA A 62 -5.40 1.30 -3.97
C ALA A 62 -3.93 0.99 -3.70
N THR A 63 -3.05 1.95 -3.98
CA THR A 63 -1.61 1.83 -3.72
C THR A 63 -1.18 2.97 -2.80
N LEU A 64 -0.87 2.62 -1.56
CA LEU A 64 -0.44 3.56 -0.52
C LEU A 64 1.08 3.60 -0.40
N THR A 65 1.64 4.75 -0.07
CA THR A 65 3.04 4.84 0.39
C THR A 65 3.20 4.25 1.79
N LEU A 66 4.43 3.98 2.22
CA LEU A 66 4.70 3.49 3.59
C LEU A 66 4.15 4.42 4.68
N GLY A 67 4.22 5.74 4.46
CA GLY A 67 3.68 6.73 5.41
C GLY A 67 2.16 6.64 5.52
N GLN A 68 1.46 6.71 4.37
CA GLN A 68 0.00 6.62 4.33
C GLN A 68 -0.52 5.27 4.85
N ALA A 69 0.20 4.18 4.59
CA ALA A 69 -0.16 2.87 5.11
C ALA A 69 0.02 2.78 6.64
N ALA A 70 1.05 3.41 7.20
CA ALA A 70 1.21 3.49 8.65
C ALA A 70 0.11 4.34 9.30
N GLU A 71 -0.29 5.44 8.66
CA GLU A 71 -1.44 6.25 9.11
C GLU A 71 -2.75 5.47 9.05
N LEU A 72 -3.00 4.74 7.95
CA LEU A 72 -4.17 3.89 7.80
C LEU A 72 -4.22 2.78 8.85
N LEU A 73 -3.07 2.18 9.19
CA LEU A 73 -2.99 1.14 10.21
C LEU A 73 -3.39 1.64 11.60
N ASP A 74 -3.05 2.89 11.93
CA ASP A 74 -3.45 3.51 13.19
C ASP A 74 -4.96 3.78 13.23
N ASP A 75 -5.53 4.21 12.10
CA ASP A 75 -6.95 4.57 11.98
C ASP A 75 -7.89 3.34 11.89
N VAL A 76 -7.43 2.24 11.28
CA VAL A 76 -8.23 1.01 11.09
C VAL A 76 -8.70 0.44 12.43
N GLY A 77 -10.02 0.46 12.62
CA GLY A 77 -10.73 -0.13 13.75
C GLY A 77 -11.39 -1.46 13.41
N ALA A 78 -11.82 -2.18 14.46
CA ALA A 78 -12.49 -3.49 14.33
C ALA A 78 -13.86 -3.42 13.61
N ASP A 79 -14.53 -2.26 13.65
CA ASP A 79 -15.84 -2.02 13.01
C ASP A 79 -15.71 -1.46 11.58
N TRP A 80 -14.55 -1.65 10.95
CA TRP A 80 -14.31 -1.16 9.61
C TRP A 80 -14.78 -2.16 8.57
N ASN A 81 -15.49 -1.62 7.58
CA ASN A 81 -15.99 -2.33 6.41
C ASN A 81 -15.12 -1.92 5.21
N PRO A 82 -15.11 -2.69 4.10
CA PRO A 82 -14.29 -2.35 2.93
C PRO A 82 -14.59 -0.96 2.39
N ASP A 83 -15.86 -0.53 2.34
CA ASP A 83 -16.21 0.81 1.86
C ASP A 83 -15.59 1.92 2.72
N ARG A 84 -15.68 1.80 4.04
CA ARG A 84 -15.08 2.77 4.97
C ARG A 84 -13.56 2.83 4.83
N LEU A 85 -12.92 1.68 4.62
CA LEU A 85 -11.49 1.61 4.35
C LEU A 85 -11.12 2.40 3.09
N PHE A 86 -11.83 2.18 1.98
CA PHE A 86 -11.57 2.89 0.73
C PHE A 86 -11.96 4.37 0.80
N GLU A 87 -12.97 4.75 1.58
CA GLU A 87 -13.26 6.16 1.88
C GLU A 87 -12.10 6.83 2.62
N ALA A 88 -11.51 6.17 3.62
CA ALA A 88 -10.34 6.68 4.33
C ALA A 88 -9.13 6.81 3.39
N ILE A 89 -8.92 5.84 2.51
CA ILE A 89 -7.86 5.87 1.50
C ILE A 89 -8.07 7.05 0.52
N LEU A 90 -9.30 7.28 0.06
CA LEU A 90 -9.62 8.45 -0.77
C LEU A 90 -9.39 9.77 -0.04
N ALA A 91 -9.70 9.83 1.26
CA ALA A 91 -9.44 11.01 2.08
C ALA A 91 -7.94 11.32 2.22
N MET A 92 -7.08 10.33 2.04
CA MET A 92 -5.60 10.48 1.99
C MET A 92 -5.08 10.90 0.60
N ASP A 93 -5.95 11.31 -0.32
CA ASP A 93 -5.63 11.67 -1.72
C ASP A 93 -5.01 10.51 -2.51
N VAL A 94 -5.31 9.26 -2.12
CA VAL A 94 -4.81 8.07 -2.83
C VAL A 94 -5.78 7.69 -3.94
N PRO A 95 -5.32 7.57 -5.20
CA PRO A 95 -6.17 7.13 -6.29
C PRO A 95 -6.55 5.65 -6.13
N ILE A 96 -7.84 5.36 -6.27
CA ILE A 96 -8.37 4.01 -6.33
C ILE A 96 -8.59 3.64 -7.80
N ALA A 97 -7.90 2.60 -8.25
CA ALA A 97 -8.16 1.98 -9.54
C ALA A 97 -9.28 0.93 -9.41
N SER A 98 -10.13 0.84 -10.42
CA SER A 98 -11.09 -0.27 -10.53
C SER A 98 -10.33 -1.53 -10.96
N SER A 99 -10.56 -2.66 -10.31
CA SER A 99 -9.86 -3.93 -10.58
C SER A 99 -10.31 -4.63 -11.87
N GLY A 100 -10.98 -3.93 -12.79
CA GLY A 100 -11.54 -4.48 -14.03
C GLY A 100 -10.97 -3.80 -15.26
N GLU A 101 -9.98 -4.44 -15.88
CA GLU A 101 -9.68 -4.38 -17.32
C GLU A 101 -9.55 -5.81 -17.87
#